data_AF-A0A3C1KKN9-F1
#
_entry.id   AF-A0A3C1KKN9-F1
#
_cell.length_a   1.000
_cell.length_b   1.000
_cell.length_c   1.000
_cell.angle_alpha   90.00
_cell.angle_beta   90.00
_cell.angle_gamma   90.00
#
_symmetry.space_group_name_H-M   'P 1'
#
loop_
_entity.id
_entity.type
_entity.pdbx_description
1 polymer ?
#
loop_
_entity_poly.entity_id
_entity_poly.type
_entity_poly.pdbx_seq_one_letter_code
_entity_poly.pdbx_strand_id
1 'polypeptide(L)' 'MTTTVHHRACHLCEAICGLRIETDGERILSIKGDPDDPLSR' A
#
# COMPACT_ATOMS: atom_id res chain seq x y z
N MET A 1 -19.89 3.88 -3.19
CA MET A 1 -18.57 3.23 -3.27
C MET A 1 -17.55 4.28 -2.89
N THR A 2 -17.04 4.17 -1.67
CA THR A 2 -16.11 5.16 -1.09
C THR A 2 -14.74 4.52 -1.06
N THR A 3 -13.94 4.85 -2.08
CA THR A 3 -12.57 4.34 -2.16
C THR A 3 -11.70 5.09 -1.16
N THR A 4 -11.01 4.34 -0.30
CA THR A 4 -10.05 4.88 0.66
C THR A 4 -8.64 4.43 0.29
N VAL A 5 -7.66 5.31 0.50
CA VAL A 5 -6.24 5.01 0.30
C VAL A 5 -5.57 4.86 1.65
N HIS A 6 -4.79 3.80 1.82
CA HIS A 6 -4.00 3.54 3.01
C HIS A 6 -2.53 3.40 2.65
N HIS A 7 -1.65 4.10 3.38
CA HIS A 7 -0.21 3.90 3.32
C HIS A 7 0.21 2.99 4.48
N ARG A 8 0.95 1.91 4.18
CA ARG A 8 1.37 0.89 5.16
C ARG A 8 2.79 0.41 4.86
N ALA A 9 3.51 -0.01 5.89
CA ALA A 9 4.79 -0.69 5.71
C ALA A 9 4.58 -2.15 5.28
N CYS A 10 5.42 -2.63 4.37
CA CYS A 10 5.50 -4.02 3.94
C CYS A 10 6.33 -4.81 4.95
N HIS A 11 5.80 -5.93 5.44
CA HIS A 11 6.50 -6.77 6.42
C HIS A 11 7.00 -8.10 5.81
N LEU A 12 7.12 -8.16 4.49
CA LEU A 12 7.53 -9.39 3.78
C LEU A 12 9.05 -9.60 3.78
N CYS A 13 9.82 -8.53 3.90
CA CYS A 13 11.27 -8.56 4.00
C CYS A 13 11.77 -7.49 4.97
N GLU A 14 13.07 -7.48 5.22
CA GLU A 14 13.74 -6.59 6.16
C GLU A 14 13.88 -5.15 5.63
N ALA A 15 13.64 -4.93 4.33
CA ALA A 15 13.68 -3.60 3.73
C ALA A 15 12.51 -2.71 4.18
N ILE A 16 11.39 -3.31 4.59
CA ILE A 16 10.21 -2.62 5.12
C ILE A 16 9.74 -1.46 4.22
N CYS A 17 9.59 -1.73 2.92
CA CYS A 17 9.17 -0.74 1.94
C CYS A 17 7.68 -0.34 2.10
N GLY A 18 7.30 0.83 1.61
CA GLY A 18 5.97 1.42 1.69
C GLY A 18 5.02 0.87 0.64
N LEU A 19 3.76 0.68 1.04
CA LEU A 19 2.67 0.23 0.18
C LEU A 19 1.54 1.25 0.19
N ARG A 20 0.97 1.48 -1.00
CA ARG A 20 -0.30 2.14 -1.19
C ARG A 20 -1.39 1.09 -1.45
N ILE A 21 -2.40 1.07 -0.60
CA ILE A 21 -3.51 0.11 -0.65
C ILE A 21 -4.80 0.88 -0.87
N GLU A 22 -5.54 0.51 -1.92
CA GLU A 22 -6.87 1.05 -2.21
C GLU A 22 -7.95 0.07 -1.76
N THR A 23 -8.93 0.56 -1.01
CA THR A 23 -10.04 -0.24 -0.45
C THR A 23 -11.39 0.37 -0.78
N ASP A 24 -12.42 -0.47 -0.95
CA ASP A 24 -13.84 -0.06 -0.90
C ASP A 24 -14.48 -0.77 0.30
N GLY A 25 -14.56 -0.05 1.41
CA GLY A 25 -14.89 -0.63 2.72
C GLY A 25 -13.84 -1.67 3.15
N GLU A 26 -14.27 -2.91 3.34
CA GLU A 26 -13.39 -4.03 3.73
C GLU A 26 -12.75 -4.73 2.52
N ARG A 27 -13.15 -4.38 1.29
CA ARG A 27 -12.63 -5.01 0.08
C ARG A 27 -11.36 -4.31 -0.39
N ILE A 28 -10.28 -5.07 -0.55
CA ILE A 28 -9.07 -4.58 -1.20
C ILE A 28 -9.30 -4.53 -2.72
N LEU A 29 -9.04 -3.38 -3.32
CA LEU A 29 -9.11 -3.16 -4.77
C LEU A 29 -7.73 -3.26 -5.41
N SER A 30 -6.71 -2.66 -4.80
CA SER A 30 -5.33 -2.70 -5.30
C SER A 30 -4.30 -2.58 -4.17
N ILE A 31 -3.14 -3.21 -4.38
CA ILE A 31 -1.95 -3.08 -3.53
C ILE A 31 -0.78 -2.78 -4.46
N LYS A 32 -0.10 -1.66 -4.27
CA LYS A 32 1.07 -1.25 -5.05
C LYS A 32 2.14 -0.69 -4.13
N GLY A 33 3.38 -0.66 -4.62
CA GLY A 33 4.44 0.13 -3.98
C GLY A 33 4.03 1.60 -3.85
N ASP A 34 4.41 2.22 -2.74
CA ASP A 34 4.30 3.67 -2.55
C ASP A 34 5.34 4.37 -3.44
N PRO A 35 4.94 5.17 -4.46
CA PRO A 35 5.89 5.82 -5.36
C PRO A 35 6.72 6.90 -4.68
N ASP A 36 6.29 7.37 -3.52
CA ASP A 36 7.02 8.36 -2.73
C ASP A 36 8.03 7.69 -1.80
N ASP A 37 8.02 6.35 -1.68
CA ASP A 37 9.06 5.59 -1.00
C ASP A 37 10.13 5.08 -2.00
N PRO A 38 11.40 5.52 -1.87
CA PRO A 38 12.50 5.05 -2.71
C PRO A 38 12.70 3.52 -2.70
N LEU A 39 12.33 2.84 -1.61
CA LEU A 39 12.46 1.39 -1.48
C LEU A 39 11.34 0.60 -2.17
N SER A 40 10.30 1.29 -2.62
CA SER A 40 9.11 0.69 -3.23
C SER A 40 9.08 0.77 -4.76
N ARG A 41 10.22 1.11 -5.36
CA ARG A 41 10.44 1.14 -6.81
C ARG A 41 10.61 -0.25 -7.43
#